data_AF-F3MFY2-F1
#
_entry.id   AF-F3MFY2-F1
#
_cell.length_a   1.000
_cell.length_b   1.000
_cell.length_c   1.000
_cell.angle_alpha   90.00
_cell.angle_beta   90.00
_cell.angle_gamma   90.00
#
_symmetry.space_group_name_H-M   'P 1'
#
loop_
_entity.id
_entity.type
_entity.pdbx_description
1 polymer ?
#
loop_
_entity_poly.entity_id
_entity_poly.type
_entity_poly.pdbx_seq_one_letter_code
_entity_poly.pdbx_strand_id
1 'polypeptide(L)'
;MGLGGMGMLEASVQSGQLAAILLMAVALGLDAFSLGIGVGMRGGMRLGHMLGISFMIALFHMLMPLAGLFAGRYVGMLLGHVTGFAAGGLLLLLGGHMLYNAWRGGEGQRIHPTAFLGMLLFSLSVSIDSFSVGVSLGMFVDDVLLIV
;
A
#
# COMPACT_ATOMS: atom_id res chain seq x y z
N MET A 1 -29.25 32.02 -13.31
CA MET A 1 -29.21 31.03 -12.21
C MET A 1 -28.45 29.81 -12.72
N GLY A 2 -27.17 29.63 -12.39
CA GLY A 2 -26.39 28.50 -12.94
C GLY A 2 -24.93 28.44 -12.48
N LEU A 3 -24.33 29.56 -12.11
CA LEU A 3 -22.91 29.61 -11.70
C LEU A 3 -22.67 29.16 -10.25
N GLY A 4 -23.64 29.31 -9.35
CA GLY A 4 -23.50 28.90 -7.94
C GLY A 4 -23.56 27.38 -7.72
N GLY A 5 -24.30 26.64 -8.57
CA GLY A 5 -24.41 25.18 -8.47
C GLY A 5 -23.16 24.45 -8.92
N MET A 6 -22.45 24.96 -9.94
CA MET A 6 -21.20 24.38 -10.42
C MET A 6 -20.07 24.55 -9.40
N GLY A 7 -19.94 25.72 -8.76
CA GLY A 7 -18.93 25.93 -7.70
C GLY A 7 -19.16 25.09 -6.44
N MET A 8 -20.42 24.80 -6.07
CA MET A 8 -20.73 23.89 -4.97
C MET A 8 -20.41 22.42 -5.32
N LEU A 9 -20.64 22.02 -6.58
CA LEU A 9 -20.28 20.69 -7.05
C LEU A 9 -18.76 20.50 -7.09
N GLU A 10 -18.01 21.47 -7.60
CA GLU A 10 -16.54 21.45 -7.59
C GLU A 10 -15.97 21.35 -6.17
N ALA A 11 -16.49 22.16 -5.23
CA ALA A 11 -16.09 22.10 -3.83
C ALA A 11 -16.40 20.73 -3.21
N SER A 12 -17.55 20.13 -3.53
CA SER A 12 -17.93 18.80 -3.04
C SER A 12 -17.01 17.70 -3.60
N VAL A 13 -16.66 17.76 -4.89
CA VAL A 13 -15.74 16.80 -5.54
C VAL A 13 -14.34 16.91 -4.94
N GLN A 14 -13.84 18.14 -4.76
CA GLN A 14 -12.52 18.38 -4.17
C GLN A 14 -12.44 17.89 -2.72
N SER A 15 -13.50 18.09 -1.93
CA SER A 15 -13.59 17.57 -0.57
C SER A 15 -13.62 16.04 -0.52
N GLY A 16 -14.34 15.40 -1.45
CA GLY A 16 -14.37 13.94 -1.58
C GLY A 16 -13.01 13.36 -1.97
N GLN A 17 -12.28 14.01 -2.86
CA GLN A 17 -10.97 13.58 -3.31
C GLN A 17 -9.92 13.71 -2.19
N LEU A 18 -9.92 14.82 -1.45
CA LEU A 18 -9.10 14.98 -0.24
C LEU A 18 -9.40 13.92 0.80
N ALA A 19 -10.68 13.64 1.06
CA ALA A 19 -11.08 12.60 2.00
C ALA A 19 -10.59 11.21 1.57
N ALA A 20 -10.68 10.88 0.27
CA ALA A 20 -10.17 9.62 -0.26
C ALA A 20 -8.65 9.47 -0.09
N ILE A 21 -7.88 10.52 -0.39
CA ILE A 21 -6.43 10.52 -0.22
C ILE A 21 -6.05 10.38 1.25
N LEU A 22 -6.73 11.10 2.15
CA LEU A 22 -6.48 11.00 3.60
C LEU A 22 -6.81 9.61 4.14
N LEU A 23 -7.96 9.04 3.75
CA LEU A 23 -8.33 7.68 4.14
C LEU A 23 -7.32 6.65 3.65
N MET A 24 -6.85 6.79 2.41
CA MET A 24 -5.84 5.90 1.84
C MET A 24 -4.50 6.03 2.55
N ALA A 25 -4.06 7.26 2.85
CA ALA A 25 -2.82 7.51 3.60
C ALA A 25 -2.89 6.89 5.02
N VAL A 26 -4.02 7.04 5.71
CA VAL A 26 -4.24 6.41 7.03
C VAL A 26 -4.26 4.90 6.91
N ALA A 27 -5.00 4.34 5.96
CA ALA A 27 -5.10 2.88 5.76
C ALA A 27 -3.73 2.25 5.50
N LEU A 28 -2.93 2.82 4.59
CA LEU A 28 -1.58 2.36 4.29
C LEU A 28 -0.63 2.53 5.49
N GLY A 29 -0.78 3.62 6.26
CA GLY A 29 0.02 3.88 7.45
C GLY A 29 -0.25 2.90 8.59
N LEU A 30 -1.47 2.35 8.68
CA LEU A 30 -1.86 1.40 9.73
C LEU A 30 -1.10 0.08 9.62
N ASP A 31 -0.77 -0.40 8.42
CA ASP A 31 0.00 -1.63 8.23
C ASP A 31 1.40 -1.51 8.85
N ALA A 32 2.13 -0.45 8.52
CA ALA A 32 3.45 -0.16 9.11
C ALA A 32 3.37 0.14 10.62
N PHE A 33 2.32 0.82 11.07
CA PHE A 33 2.10 1.16 12.48
C PHE A 33 1.84 -0.08 13.36
N SER A 34 0.94 -0.95 12.92
CA SER A 34 0.61 -2.21 13.62
C SER A 34 1.84 -3.08 13.82
N LEU A 35 2.69 -3.17 12.80
CA LEU A 35 3.94 -3.92 12.86
C LEU A 35 4.98 -3.26 13.76
N GLY A 36 5.05 -1.93 13.75
CA GLY A 36 5.89 -1.17 14.68
C GLY A 36 5.56 -1.50 16.14
N ILE A 37 4.28 -1.59 16.49
CA ILE A 37 3.83 -2.04 17.82
C ILE A 37 4.22 -3.49 18.06
N GLY A 38 3.91 -4.40 17.13
CA GLY A 38 4.20 -5.83 17.28
C GLY A 38 5.69 -6.15 17.47
N VAL A 39 6.56 -5.47 16.74
CA VAL A 39 8.02 -5.60 16.87
C VAL A 39 8.51 -4.93 18.16
N GLY A 40 7.95 -3.77 18.53
CA GLY A 40 8.31 -3.03 19.75
C GLY A 40 7.96 -3.80 21.04
N MET A 41 6.85 -4.54 21.06
CA MET A 41 6.42 -5.34 22.21
C MET A 41 7.29 -6.59 22.44
N ARG A 42 8.05 -7.05 21.44
CA ARG A 42 8.84 -8.29 21.53
C ARG A 42 10.03 -8.18 22.50
N GLY A 43 10.48 -6.96 22.81
CA GLY A 43 11.59 -6.68 23.74
C GLY A 43 12.96 -7.16 23.24
N GLY A 44 14.05 -6.58 23.75
CA GLY A 44 15.41 -7.10 23.54
C GLY A 44 16.11 -6.73 22.21
N MET A 45 15.51 -5.90 21.36
CA MET A 45 16.16 -5.40 20.14
C MET A 45 16.95 -4.10 20.39
N ARG A 46 18.16 -4.01 19.82
CA ARG A 46 18.97 -2.78 19.87
C ARG A 46 18.30 -1.68 19.05
N LEU A 47 18.36 -0.43 19.54
CA LEU A 47 17.77 0.74 18.89
C LEU A 47 18.21 0.89 17.42
N GLY A 48 19.48 0.60 17.11
CA GLY A 48 19.98 0.65 15.73
C GLY A 48 19.29 -0.35 14.77
N HIS A 49 18.87 -1.52 15.26
CA HIS A 49 18.12 -2.48 14.43
C HIS A 49 16.67 -2.04 14.25
N MET A 50 16.05 -1.46 15.28
CA MET A 50 14.71 -0.87 15.15
C MET A 50 14.70 0.25 14.10
N LEU A 51 15.66 1.17 14.17
CA LEU A 51 15.79 2.25 13.17
C LEU A 51 16.03 1.70 11.76
N GLY A 52 16.87 0.66 11.62
CA GLY A 52 17.10 0.02 10.32
C GLY A 52 15.85 -0.62 9.72
N ILE A 53 15.06 -1.33 10.53
CA ILE A 53 13.79 -1.94 10.10
C ILE A 53 12.77 -0.85 9.77
N SER A 54 12.59 0.15 10.62
CA SER A 54 11.67 1.26 10.38
C SER A 54 12.03 2.04 9.11
N PHE A 55 13.32 2.26 8.86
CA PHE A 55 13.78 2.92 7.64
C PHE A 55 13.50 2.07 6.40
N MET A 56 13.77 0.76 6.44
CA MET A 56 13.46 -0.14 5.32
C MET A 56 11.96 -0.23 5.05
N ILE A 57 11.14 -0.33 6.09
CA ILE A 57 9.67 -0.30 5.93
C ILE A 57 9.27 1.02 5.29
N ALA A 58 9.72 2.17 5.79
CA ALA A 58 9.38 3.47 5.22
C ALA A 58 9.81 3.59 3.75
N LEU A 59 11.01 3.09 3.41
CA LEU A 59 11.50 3.09 2.04
C LEU A 59 10.64 2.23 1.12
N PHE A 60 10.32 1.00 1.52
CA PHE A 60 9.49 0.11 0.71
C PHE A 60 8.04 0.58 0.64
N HIS A 61 7.47 1.15 1.70
CA HIS A 61 6.12 1.74 1.69
C HIS A 61 6.01 2.97 0.80
N MET A 62 7.11 3.65 0.50
CA MET A 62 7.16 4.72 -0.51
C MET A 62 7.37 4.16 -1.91
N LEU A 63 8.30 3.21 -2.07
CA LEU A 63 8.65 2.65 -3.38
C LEU A 63 7.57 1.73 -3.96
N MET A 64 6.87 0.96 -3.13
CA MET A 64 5.88 -0.02 -3.59
C MET A 64 4.64 0.61 -4.23
N PRO A 65 4.02 1.66 -3.65
CA PRO A 65 2.93 2.37 -4.32
C PRO A 65 3.36 2.97 -5.66
N LEU A 66 4.58 3.53 -5.74
CA LEU A 66 5.14 4.06 -6.98
C LEU A 66 5.36 2.96 -8.03
N ALA A 67 5.99 1.85 -7.64
CA ALA A 67 6.20 0.70 -8.52
C ALA A 67 4.84 0.11 -8.98
N GLY A 68 3.87 0.04 -8.07
CA GLY A 68 2.51 -0.35 -8.36
C GLY A 68 1.85 0.57 -9.38
N LEU A 69 1.99 1.89 -9.23
CA LEU A 69 1.46 2.88 -10.17
C LEU A 69 1.95 2.62 -11.61
N PHE A 70 3.25 2.38 -11.78
CA PHE A 70 3.82 2.06 -13.10
C PHE A 70 3.32 0.71 -13.64
N ALA A 71 3.27 -0.32 -12.79
CA ALA A 71 2.77 -1.63 -13.16
C ALA A 71 1.28 -1.58 -13.55
N GLY A 72 0.47 -0.85 -12.80
CA GLY A 72 -0.95 -0.61 -13.05
C GLY A 72 -1.18 0.07 -14.40
N ARG A 73 -0.41 1.11 -14.72
CA ARG A 73 -0.47 1.77 -16.04
C ARG A 73 -0.12 0.81 -17.17
N TYR A 74 0.95 0.03 -17.01
CA TYR A 74 1.36 -0.94 -18.01
C TYR A 74 0.25 -1.96 -18.28
N VAL A 75 -0.33 -2.54 -17.22
CA VAL A 75 -1.48 -3.45 -17.31
C VAL A 75 -2.71 -2.75 -17.91
N GLY A 76 -2.93 -1.47 -17.57
CA GLY A 76 -3.88 -0.52 -18.19
C GLY A 76 -3.83 -0.53 -19.71
N MET A 77 -2.64 -0.27 -20.25
CA MET A 77 -2.41 -0.24 -21.69
C MET A 77 -2.60 -1.61 -22.36
N LEU A 78 -2.26 -2.71 -21.68
CA LEU A 78 -2.39 -4.06 -22.24
C LEU A 78 -3.84 -4.58 -22.25
N LEU A 79 -4.62 -4.30 -21.21
CA LEU A 79 -5.94 -4.91 -21.01
C LEU A 79 -7.11 -4.00 -21.40
N GLY A 80 -6.87 -2.71 -21.67
CA GLY A 80 -7.90 -1.79 -22.15
C GLY A 80 -9.09 -1.70 -21.19
N HIS A 81 -10.31 -1.96 -21.66
CA HIS A 81 -11.53 -1.86 -20.83
C HIS A 81 -11.68 -2.97 -19.77
N VAL A 82 -10.87 -4.04 -19.84
CA VAL A 82 -10.97 -5.18 -18.92
C VAL A 82 -10.21 -4.94 -17.62
N THR A 83 -9.38 -3.89 -17.54
CA THR A 83 -8.54 -3.58 -16.37
C THR A 83 -9.31 -3.42 -15.07
N GLY A 84 -10.47 -2.75 -15.08
CA GLY A 84 -11.24 -2.55 -13.84
C GLY A 84 -11.64 -3.87 -13.17
N PHE A 85 -12.07 -4.85 -13.97
CA PHE A 85 -12.42 -6.19 -13.48
C PHE A 85 -11.18 -7.00 -13.12
N ALA A 86 -10.10 -6.88 -13.89
CA ALA A 86 -8.82 -7.55 -13.59
C ALA A 86 -8.19 -7.03 -12.28
N ALA A 87 -8.25 -5.72 -12.04
CA ALA A 87 -7.80 -5.05 -10.83
C ALA A 87 -8.55 -5.55 -9.60
N GLY A 88 -9.88 -5.55 -9.67
CA GLY A 88 -10.74 -6.04 -8.59
C GLY A 88 -10.53 -7.54 -8.33
N GLY A 89 -10.36 -8.34 -9.39
CA GLY A 89 -10.06 -9.77 -9.27
C GLY A 89 -8.70 -10.04 -8.62
N LEU A 90 -7.67 -9.29 -9.00
CA LEU A 90 -6.34 -9.40 -8.40
C LEU A 90 -6.35 -8.99 -6.92
N LEU A 91 -7.05 -7.90 -6.57
CA LEU A 91 -7.25 -7.47 -5.19
C LEU A 91 -7.97 -8.52 -4.33
N LEU A 92 -9.05 -9.10 -4.85
CA LEU A 92 -9.80 -10.15 -4.15
C LEU A 92 -8.95 -11.41 -3.93
N LEU A 93 -8.17 -11.82 -4.92
CA LEU A 93 -7.24 -12.94 -4.79
C LEU A 93 -6.16 -12.67 -3.74
N LEU A 94 -5.54 -11.49 -3.77
CA LEU A 94 -4.45 -11.14 -2.84
C LEU A 94 -4.96 -10.99 -1.41
N GLY A 95 -6.09 -10.29 -1.21
CA GLY A 95 -6.73 -10.15 0.10
C GLY A 95 -7.24 -11.49 0.65
N GLY A 96 -7.80 -12.34 -0.21
CA GLY A 96 -8.20 -13.70 0.15
C GLY A 96 -7.02 -14.58 0.58
N HIS A 97 -5.90 -14.49 -0.14
CA HIS A 97 -4.66 -15.19 0.22
C HIS A 97 -4.10 -14.73 1.57
N MET A 98 -4.17 -13.43 1.88
CA MET A 98 -3.78 -12.90 3.20
C MET A 98 -4.66 -13.48 4.33
N LEU A 99 -5.99 -13.50 4.14
CA LEU A 99 -6.93 -14.06 5.11
C LEU A 99 -6.70 -15.56 5.32
N TYR A 100 -6.48 -16.29 4.23
CA TYR A 100 -6.17 -17.72 4.27
C TYR A 100 -4.89 -18.01 5.08
N ASN A 101 -3.81 -17.26 4.84
CA ASN A 101 -2.56 -17.42 5.57
C ASN A 101 -2.68 -17.03 7.05
N ALA A 102 -3.50 -16.02 7.37
CA ALA A 102 -3.77 -15.62 8.75
C ALA A 102 -4.46 -16.73 9.55
N TRP A 103 -5.44 -17.43 8.96
CA TRP A 103 -6.14 -18.54 9.62
C TRP A 103 -5.33 -19.83 9.68
N ARG A 104 -4.46 -20.06 8.69
CA ARG A 104 -3.66 -21.30 8.64
C ARG A 104 -2.50 -21.32 9.63
N GLY A 105 -2.38 -20.29 10.47
CA GLY A 105 -1.45 -20.26 11.61
C GLY A 105 -0.05 -20.64 11.19
N GLY A 106 0.40 -20.17 10.02
CA GLY A 106 1.67 -20.58 9.46
C GLY A 106 2.75 -20.35 10.49
N GLU A 107 3.49 -21.40 10.83
CA GLU A 107 4.74 -21.34 11.55
C GLU A 107 5.69 -20.49 10.69
N GLY A 108 5.55 -19.17 10.80
CA GLY A 108 6.45 -18.23 10.20
C GLY A 108 7.81 -18.60 10.70
N GLN A 109 8.66 -19.06 9.78
CA GLN A 109 10.05 -19.37 10.06
C GLN A 109 10.56 -18.32 11.03
N ARG A 110 11.21 -18.76 12.10
CA ARG A 110 11.92 -17.85 13.01
C ARG A 110 13.04 -17.22 12.18
N ILE A 111 12.72 -16.25 11.34
CA ILE A 111 13.68 -15.47 10.58
C ILE A 111 14.42 -14.73 11.67
N HIS A 112 15.60 -15.24 12.02
CA HIS A 112 16.51 -14.58 12.93
C HIS A 112 16.74 -13.17 12.37
N PRO A 113 16.23 -12.10 13.02
CA PRO A 113 16.31 -10.73 12.50
C PRO A 113 17.73 -10.14 12.54
N THR A 114 18.75 -10.97 12.77
CA THR A 114 20.15 -10.56 12.91
C THR A 114 20.88 -10.44 11.58
N ALA A 115 20.30 -10.90 10.47
CA ALA A 115 20.86 -10.72 9.12
C ALA A 115 20.08 -9.64 8.36
N PHE A 116 20.79 -8.77 7.64
CA PHE A 116 20.24 -7.74 6.74
C PHE A 116 19.12 -8.29 5.84
N LEU A 117 19.27 -9.53 5.39
CA LEU A 117 18.32 -10.25 4.54
C LEU A 117 16.97 -10.49 5.23
N GLY A 118 16.95 -10.73 6.55
CA GLY A 118 15.72 -10.88 7.31
C GLY A 118 14.95 -9.58 7.46
N MET A 119 15.65 -8.45 7.67
CA MET A 119 15.04 -7.11 7.70
C MET A 119 14.48 -6.73 6.32
N LEU A 120 15.20 -7.06 5.25
CA LEU A 120 14.78 -6.80 3.87
C LEU A 120 13.54 -7.63 3.49
N LEU A 121 13.55 -8.94 3.74
CA LEU A 121 12.39 -9.79 3.45
C LEU A 121 11.18 -9.43 4.30
N PHE A 122 11.38 -9.07 5.57
CA PHE A 122 10.31 -8.63 6.46
C PHE A 122 9.66 -7.33 5.96
N SER A 123 10.46 -6.29 5.72
CA SER A 123 9.95 -5.01 5.21
C SER A 123 9.30 -5.13 3.83
N LEU A 124 9.87 -5.95 2.94
CA LEU A 124 9.29 -6.24 1.62
C LEU A 124 7.95 -6.96 1.73
N SER A 125 7.86 -7.97 2.60
CA SER A 125 6.63 -8.76 2.80
C SER A 125 5.49 -7.91 3.35
N VAL A 126 5.83 -6.90 4.15
CA VAL A 126 4.87 -5.95 4.73
C VAL A 126 4.39 -5.01 3.63
N SER A 127 5.30 -4.31 2.94
CA SER A 127 4.91 -3.29 1.96
C SER A 127 4.24 -3.81 0.68
N ILE A 128 4.09 -5.13 0.52
CA ILE A 128 3.34 -5.70 -0.61
C ILE A 128 1.85 -5.33 -0.59
N ASP A 129 1.31 -4.97 0.59
CA ASP A 129 -0.05 -4.43 0.72
C ASP A 129 -0.24 -3.14 -0.12
N SER A 130 0.72 -2.22 0.00
CA SER A 130 0.70 -0.89 -0.57
C SER A 130 0.97 -0.89 -2.07
N PHE A 131 1.65 -1.94 -2.57
CA PHE A 131 1.81 -2.18 -4.00
C PHE A 131 0.45 -2.34 -4.71
N SER A 132 -0.50 -3.05 -4.08
CA SER A 132 -1.81 -3.29 -4.68
C SER A 132 -2.64 -2.01 -4.81
N VAL A 133 -2.52 -1.11 -3.82
CA VAL A 133 -3.11 0.23 -3.90
C VAL A 133 -2.45 1.05 -5.01
N GLY A 134 -1.12 0.98 -5.14
CA GLY A 134 -0.39 1.60 -6.25
C GLY A 134 -0.85 1.10 -7.62
N VAL A 135 -0.98 -0.21 -7.79
CA VAL A 135 -1.50 -0.84 -9.02
C VAL A 135 -2.90 -0.33 -9.34
N SER A 136 -3.77 -0.27 -8.34
CA SER A 136 -5.13 0.26 -8.50
C SER A 136 -5.09 1.72 -8.96
N LEU A 137 -4.34 2.60 -8.28
CA LEU A 137 -4.17 4.00 -8.68
C LEU A 137 -3.62 4.12 -10.11
N GLY A 138 -2.65 3.29 -10.49
CA GLY A 138 -2.04 3.31 -11.82
C GLY A 138 -2.98 2.90 -12.96
N MET A 139 -4.05 2.17 -12.66
CA MET A 139 -5.08 1.81 -13.64
C MET A 139 -6.19 2.86 -13.77
N PHE A 140 -6.38 3.72 -12.77
CA PHE A 140 -7.43 4.74 -12.75
C PHE A 140 -6.92 6.16 -13.02
N VAL A 141 -5.63 6.44 -12.79
CA VAL A 141 -5.06 7.78 -12.93
C VAL A 141 -4.23 7.88 -14.22
N ASP A 142 -4.75 8.65 -15.17
CA ASP A 142 -4.07 8.96 -16.42
C ASP A 142 -2.99 10.04 -16.28
N ASP A 143 -2.97 10.85 -15.21
CA ASP A 143 -2.01 11.95 -15.01
C ASP A 143 -1.07 11.76 -13.81
N VAL A 144 0.11 11.20 -14.06
CA VAL A 144 1.17 10.96 -13.06
C VAL A 144 1.79 12.26 -12.51
N LEU A 145 1.67 13.37 -13.25
CA LEU A 145 2.30 14.64 -12.90
C LEU A 145 1.62 15.37 -11.73
N LEU A 146 0.43 14.94 -11.32
CA LEU A 146 -0.34 15.59 -10.24
C LEU A 146 -0.16 14.89 -8.87
N ILE A 147 0.50 13.73 -8.85
CA ILE A 147 0.64 12.87 -7.65
C ILE A 147 2.05 12.92 -7.04
N VAL A 148 3.06 13.39 -7.79
CA VAL A 148 4.45 13.60 -7.32
C VAL A 148 4.68 15.07 -7.03
#